data_AF-A0AA88PVT5-F1
#
_entry.id   AF-A0AA88PVT5-F1
#
_cell.length_a   1.000
_cell.length_b   1.000
_cell.length_c   1.000
_cell.angle_alpha   90.00
_cell.angle_beta   90.00
_cell.angle_gamma   90.00
#
_symmetry.space_group_name_H-M   'P 1'
#
loop_
_entity.id
_entity.type
_entity.pdbx_description
1 polymer ?
#
loop_
_entity_poly.entity_id
_entity_poly.type
_entity_poly.pdbx_seq_one_letter_code
_entity_poly.pdbx_strand_id
1 'polypeptide(L)'
;MARSKLWLVLLHWMFLHSPCRCTTLTIAELQELEKISTWVISRSFPCSATCGLGLRTQELCPIGGKRNISSTSCKMRTIRCLDTWQCGLKTQTATAGQRLELDCLEEVMEAMGRFAFVVSWRFARGIITSDDSLFSRYEALSLDKVVLDPLREEDSGTYRCDVLDTDKRRVKRMYKGVKVLSPSELSLDFAKDLIHWENPERRFPNKTTTGNPYPSSTVRNMALISVSISAAIATLILLLLIGQIICDRKRSGEREKGEGSGKVLELGFELGTPVAQQRCMSAHCPQGYWRRQP
;
A
#
# COMPACT_ATOMS: atom_id res chain seq x y z
N MET A 1 3.61 -64.76 27.24
CA MET A 1 2.90 -64.64 25.95
C MET A 1 1.36 -64.60 26.04
N ALA A 2 0.73 -64.66 27.22
CA ALA A 2 -0.75 -64.70 27.33
C ALA A 2 -1.47 -63.34 27.37
N ARG A 3 -0.76 -62.22 27.64
CA ARG A 3 -1.39 -60.88 27.76
C ARG A 3 -1.69 -60.18 26.42
N SER A 4 -1.01 -60.56 25.34
CA SER A 4 -1.17 -59.94 24.02
C SER A 4 -2.46 -60.38 23.31
N LYS A 5 -2.86 -61.65 23.46
CA LYS A 5 -4.10 -62.16 22.86
C LYS A 5 -5.37 -61.60 23.51
N LEU A 6 -5.32 -61.25 24.80
CA LEU A 6 -6.46 -60.66 25.52
C LEU A 6 -6.75 -59.23 25.03
N TRP A 7 -5.69 -58.45 24.74
CA TRP A 7 -5.81 -57.10 24.20
C TRP A 7 -6.35 -57.07 22.77
N LEU A 8 -5.96 -58.04 21.94
CA LEU A 8 -6.49 -58.17 20.58
C LEU A 8 -7.98 -58.53 20.57
N VAL A 9 -8.44 -59.39 21.49
CA VAL A 9 -9.87 -59.75 21.61
C VAL A 9 -10.69 -58.55 22.12
N LEU A 10 -10.17 -57.79 23.09
CA LEU A 10 -10.81 -56.56 23.59
C LEU A 10 -10.87 -55.46 22.52
N LEU A 11 -9.81 -55.27 21.73
CA LEU A 11 -9.82 -54.36 20.59
C LEU A 11 -10.82 -54.82 19.51
N HIS A 12 -10.90 -56.12 19.23
CA HIS A 12 -11.87 -56.64 18.27
C HIS A 12 -13.31 -56.41 18.77
N TRP A 13 -13.60 -56.61 20.04
CA TRP A 13 -14.91 -56.33 20.63
C TRP A 13 -15.25 -54.84 20.62
N MET A 14 -14.28 -53.95 20.86
CA MET A 14 -14.45 -52.50 20.74
C MET A 14 -14.73 -52.06 19.30
N PHE A 15 -14.12 -52.71 18.30
CA PHE A 15 -14.42 -52.45 16.88
C PHE A 15 -15.74 -53.08 16.40
N LEU A 16 -16.16 -54.21 16.97
CA LEU A 16 -17.45 -54.86 16.63
C LEU A 16 -18.66 -54.24 17.34
N HIS A 17 -18.47 -53.56 18.48
CA HIS A 17 -19.54 -52.88 19.22
C HIS A 17 -19.47 -51.35 19.13
N SER A 18 -18.49 -50.76 18.42
CA SER A 18 -18.60 -49.36 18.06
C SER A 18 -19.75 -49.25 17.06
N PRO A 19 -20.88 -48.61 17.43
CA PRO A 19 -21.96 -48.41 16.50
C PRO A 19 -21.47 -47.35 15.53
N CYS A 20 -20.77 -47.78 14.47
CA CYS A 20 -20.73 -47.02 13.24
C CYS A 20 -22.15 -47.05 12.69
N ARG A 21 -23.02 -46.24 13.31
CA ARG A 21 -24.27 -45.83 12.69
C ARG A 21 -23.82 -44.92 11.55
N CYS A 22 -23.49 -45.53 10.42
CA CYS A 22 -23.89 -44.94 9.15
C CYS A 22 -25.42 -44.84 9.26
N THR A 23 -25.91 -43.73 9.82
CA THR A 23 -27.30 -43.34 9.67
C THR A 23 -27.51 -43.27 8.17
N THR A 24 -28.11 -44.31 7.61
CA THR A 24 -28.69 -44.26 6.28
C THR A 24 -29.75 -43.19 6.38
N LEU A 25 -29.38 -41.99 5.91
CA LEU A 25 -30.24 -40.83 5.81
C LEU A 25 -31.53 -41.32 5.15
N THR A 26 -32.62 -41.32 5.92
CA THR A 26 -33.90 -41.84 5.44
C THR A 26 -34.39 -40.95 4.30
N ILE A 27 -35.18 -41.51 3.36
CA ILE A 27 -35.77 -40.72 2.28
C ILE A 27 -36.57 -39.51 2.83
N ALA A 28 -37.11 -39.64 4.04
CA ALA A 28 -37.76 -38.56 4.78
C ALA A 28 -36.79 -37.45 5.25
N GLU A 29 -35.59 -37.80 5.72
CA GLU A 29 -34.55 -36.81 6.06
C GLU A 29 -33.95 -36.15 4.82
N LEU A 30 -33.83 -36.88 3.70
CA LEU A 30 -33.52 -36.32 2.38
C LEU A 30 -34.61 -35.35 1.89
N GLN A 31 -35.88 -35.66 2.12
CA GLN A 31 -37.01 -34.77 1.79
C GLN A 31 -37.06 -33.54 2.70
N GLU A 32 -36.68 -33.65 3.97
CA GLU A 32 -36.55 -32.50 4.87
C GLU A 32 -35.37 -31.60 4.44
N LEU A 33 -34.24 -32.16 3.98
CA LEU A 33 -33.18 -31.36 3.34
C LEU A 33 -33.61 -30.76 1.98
N GLU A 34 -34.43 -31.46 1.20
CA GLU A 34 -35.01 -30.96 -0.08
C GLU A 34 -36.01 -29.81 0.15
N LYS A 35 -36.57 -29.71 1.36
CA LYS A 35 -37.51 -28.67 1.80
C LYS A 35 -36.83 -27.47 2.46
N ILE A 36 -35.53 -27.51 2.71
CA ILE A 36 -34.76 -26.34 3.11
C ILE A 36 -34.39 -25.59 1.82
N SER A 37 -35.25 -24.67 1.38
CA SER A 37 -34.88 -23.73 0.32
C SER A 37 -33.68 -22.92 0.81
N THR A 38 -32.48 -23.29 0.38
CA THR A 38 -31.25 -22.59 0.75
C THR A 38 -31.14 -21.38 -0.18
N TRP A 39 -31.30 -20.17 0.36
CA TRP A 39 -31.16 -18.95 -0.43
C TRP A 39 -29.68 -18.68 -0.70
N VAL A 40 -29.31 -18.51 -1.97
CA VAL A 40 -27.94 -18.20 -2.37
C VAL A 40 -27.89 -16.84 -3.04
N ILE A 41 -26.80 -16.11 -2.76
CA ILE A 41 -26.49 -14.83 -3.39
C ILE A 41 -26.11 -15.13 -4.84
N SER A 42 -27.03 -14.90 -5.77
CA SER A 42 -26.78 -15.10 -7.20
C SER A 42 -26.02 -13.93 -7.81
N ARG A 43 -26.33 -12.71 -7.35
CA ARG A 43 -25.68 -11.47 -7.80
C ARG A 43 -25.41 -10.54 -6.64
N SER A 44 -24.25 -9.89 -6.64
CA SER A 44 -23.93 -8.80 -5.72
C SER A 44 -23.49 -7.59 -6.53
N PHE A 45 -24.11 -6.45 -6.27
CA PHE A 45 -23.72 -5.19 -6.88
C PHE A 45 -22.53 -4.56 -6.13
N PRO A 46 -21.77 -3.64 -6.77
CA PRO A 46 -20.68 -2.91 -6.11
C PRO A 46 -21.16 -2.14 -4.87
N CYS A 47 -20.24 -1.90 -3.94
CA CYS A 47 -20.52 -1.07 -2.77
C CYS A 47 -20.77 0.39 -3.21
N SER A 48 -21.76 1.05 -2.59
CA SER A 48 -22.09 2.46 -2.88
C SER A 48 -20.95 3.42 -2.52
N ALA A 49 -20.02 2.99 -1.67
CA ALA A 49 -18.85 3.73 -1.27
C ALA A 49 -17.60 2.96 -1.68
N THR A 50 -16.61 3.67 -2.23
CA THR A 50 -15.31 3.09 -2.62
C THR A 50 -14.39 2.85 -1.41
N CYS A 51 -14.67 3.52 -0.31
CA CYS A 51 -14.03 3.36 0.99
C CYS A 51 -15.03 3.77 2.08
N GLY A 52 -14.81 3.31 3.30
CA GLY A 52 -15.77 3.52 4.37
C GLY A 52 -16.96 2.56 4.31
N LEU A 53 -17.88 2.73 5.24
CA LEU A 53 -19.11 1.95 5.28
C LEU A 53 -20.07 2.43 4.20
N GLY A 54 -20.49 1.52 3.33
CA GLY A 54 -21.48 1.76 2.29
C GLY A 54 -22.65 0.79 2.36
N LEU A 55 -23.50 0.84 1.33
CA LEU A 55 -24.58 -0.10 1.09
C LEU A 55 -24.37 -0.79 -0.24
N ARG A 56 -24.77 -2.07 -0.33
CA ARG A 56 -24.85 -2.79 -1.60
C ARG A 56 -26.11 -3.62 -1.66
N THR A 57 -26.62 -3.77 -2.86
CA THR A 57 -27.77 -4.62 -3.14
C THR A 57 -27.29 -6.02 -3.52
N GLN A 58 -27.97 -7.04 -3.01
CA GLN A 58 -27.73 -8.45 -3.30
C GLN A 58 -29.03 -9.11 -3.74
N GLU A 59 -28.91 -9.96 -4.75
CA GLU A 59 -29.98 -10.79 -5.27
C GLU A 59 -29.86 -12.20 -4.69
N LEU A 60 -30.92 -12.67 -4.03
CA LEU A 60 -30.99 -14.00 -3.43
C LEU A 60 -31.99 -14.85 -4.19
N CYS A 61 -31.52 -15.97 -4.72
CA CYS A 61 -32.36 -16.94 -5.40
C CYS A 61 -32.41 -18.23 -4.56
N PRO A 62 -33.57 -18.88 -4.44
CA PRO A 62 -33.68 -20.14 -3.74
C PRO A 62 -32.98 -21.25 -4.54
N ILE A 63 -32.14 -22.05 -3.88
CA ILE A 63 -31.60 -23.31 -4.42
C ILE A 63 -32.50 -24.44 -3.91
N GLY A 64 -33.04 -25.22 -4.84
CA GLY A 64 -33.98 -26.29 -4.57
C GLY A 64 -35.44 -25.82 -4.63
N GLY A 65 -36.11 -26.13 -5.75
CA GLY A 65 -37.54 -25.90 -5.91
C GLY A 65 -38.07 -26.78 -7.04
N LYS A 66 -39.03 -27.66 -6.73
CA LYS A 66 -39.74 -28.47 -7.73
C LYS A 66 -40.34 -27.53 -8.79
N ARG A 67 -40.23 -27.92 -10.06
CA ARG A 67 -40.56 -27.15 -11.29
C ARG A 67 -41.99 -26.57 -11.39
N ASN A 68 -42.84 -26.70 -10.37
CA ASN A 68 -44.27 -26.45 -10.47
C ASN A 68 -44.84 -25.55 -9.36
N ILE A 69 -44.12 -24.51 -8.93
CA ILE A 69 -44.72 -23.46 -8.10
C ILE A 69 -44.28 -22.10 -8.64
N SER A 70 -45.26 -21.31 -9.05
CA SER A 70 -45.14 -19.99 -9.70
C SER A 70 -44.62 -18.86 -8.81
N SER A 71 -43.84 -19.16 -7.76
CA SER A 71 -43.29 -18.16 -6.82
C SER A 71 -41.76 -18.16 -6.75
N THR A 72 -41.10 -18.43 -7.87
CA THR A 72 -39.64 -18.57 -8.02
C THR A 72 -38.94 -17.25 -8.36
N SER A 73 -39.31 -16.13 -7.74
CA SER A 73 -38.62 -14.85 -8.00
C SER A 73 -37.47 -14.65 -7.01
N CYS A 74 -36.30 -14.30 -7.55
CA CYS A 74 -35.17 -13.90 -6.75
C CYS A 74 -35.53 -12.62 -5.96
N LYS A 75 -35.08 -12.54 -4.71
CA LYS A 75 -35.35 -11.41 -3.82
C LYS A 75 -34.16 -10.48 -3.77
N MET A 76 -34.40 -9.18 -3.83
CA MET A 76 -33.39 -8.17 -3.58
C MET A 76 -33.33 -7.85 -2.08
N ARG A 77 -32.12 -7.71 -1.55
CA ARG A 77 -31.87 -7.13 -0.22
C ARG A 77 -30.76 -6.10 -0.29
N THR A 78 -30.84 -5.07 0.54
CA THR A 78 -29.74 -4.13 0.74
C THR A 78 -29.01 -4.48 2.03
N ILE A 79 -27.69 -4.57 1.96
CA ILE A 79 -26.82 -4.84 3.12
C ILE A 79 -25.72 -3.80 3.23
N ARG A 80 -25.16 -3.67 4.43
CA ARG A 80 -23.94 -2.87 4.65
C ARG A 80 -22.74 -3.55 3.98
N CYS A 81 -21.84 -2.75 3.43
CA CYS A 81 -20.57 -3.20 2.88
C CYS A 81 -19.43 -2.30 3.37
N LEU A 82 -18.24 -2.88 3.47
CA LEU A 82 -17.00 -2.20 3.83
C LEU A 82 -15.89 -2.85 3.02
N ASP A 83 -15.54 -2.24 1.88
CA ASP A 83 -14.48 -2.77 1.01
C ASP A 83 -13.11 -2.44 1.62
N THR A 84 -12.88 -1.17 1.94
CA THR A 84 -11.73 -0.70 2.72
C THR A 84 -12.14 0.40 3.68
N TRP A 85 -11.59 0.40 4.89
CA TRP A 85 -11.81 1.49 5.85
C TRP A 85 -10.90 2.69 5.59
N GLN A 86 -9.84 2.56 4.76
CA GLN A 86 -8.89 3.63 4.47
C GLN A 86 -9.31 4.40 3.22
N CYS A 87 -9.75 5.65 3.40
CA CYS A 87 -10.20 6.54 2.32
C CYS A 87 -9.11 7.43 1.73
N GLY A 88 -7.91 7.43 2.29
CA GLY A 88 -6.80 8.26 1.82
C GLY A 88 -6.97 9.75 2.11
N LEU A 89 -6.21 10.56 1.37
CA LEU A 89 -6.11 12.02 1.53
C LEU A 89 -6.89 12.74 0.43
N LYS A 90 -7.82 13.61 0.82
CA LYS A 90 -8.51 14.57 -0.05
C LYS A 90 -8.02 15.97 0.29
N THR A 91 -7.57 16.76 -0.70
CA THR A 91 -7.09 18.13 -0.47
C THR A 91 -8.11 19.14 -1.00
N GLN A 92 -8.37 20.19 -0.24
CA GLN A 92 -9.20 21.32 -0.63
C GLN A 92 -8.47 22.63 -0.34
N THR A 93 -8.69 23.61 -1.19
CA THR A 93 -8.10 24.95 -1.07
C THR A 93 -9.24 25.95 -0.88
N ALA A 94 -9.11 26.87 0.07
CA ALA A 94 -10.10 27.90 0.37
C ALA A 94 -9.40 29.21 0.76
N THR A 95 -10.09 30.34 0.60
CA THR A 95 -9.51 31.66 0.90
C THR A 95 -9.76 32.01 2.37
N ALA A 96 -8.80 32.69 3.02
CA ALA A 96 -8.99 33.16 4.39
C ALA A 96 -10.21 34.08 4.50
N GLY A 97 -10.93 33.98 5.61
CA GLY A 97 -12.18 34.70 5.87
C GLY A 97 -13.44 33.97 5.37
N GLN A 98 -13.32 32.92 4.55
CA GLN A 98 -14.47 32.10 4.14
C GLN A 98 -14.87 31.10 5.22
N ARG A 99 -16.10 30.57 5.14
CA ARG A 99 -16.53 29.43 5.94
C ARG A 99 -16.16 28.12 5.23
N LEU A 100 -15.54 27.19 5.96
CA LEU A 100 -15.17 25.87 5.45
C LEU A 100 -15.71 24.77 6.36
N GLU A 101 -16.40 23.78 5.77
CA GLU A 101 -16.94 22.64 6.51
C GLU A 101 -16.29 21.34 6.03
N LEU A 102 -15.76 20.56 6.97
CA LEU A 102 -15.13 19.27 6.75
C LEU A 102 -16.06 18.17 7.28
N ASP A 103 -16.79 17.51 6.39
CA ASP A 103 -17.68 16.39 6.75
C ASP A 103 -16.95 15.04 6.68
N CYS A 104 -17.00 14.27 7.77
CA CYS A 104 -16.43 12.95 7.84
C CYS A 104 -17.35 11.81 7.38
N LEU A 105 -18.65 11.88 7.68
CA LEU A 105 -19.56 10.75 7.49
C LEU A 105 -19.96 10.60 6.02
N GLU A 106 -20.10 11.70 5.29
CA GLU A 106 -20.67 11.71 3.93
C GLU A 106 -22.11 11.13 3.92
N GLU A 107 -22.80 11.20 2.78
CA GLU A 107 -24.26 10.97 2.68
C GLU A 107 -24.73 9.61 3.22
N VAL A 108 -24.03 8.53 2.88
CA VAL A 108 -24.48 7.16 3.18
C VAL A 108 -24.42 6.87 4.68
N MET A 109 -23.36 7.30 5.36
CA MET A 109 -23.24 7.08 6.80
C MET A 109 -24.12 8.05 7.58
N GLU A 110 -24.32 9.27 7.10
CA GLU A 110 -25.28 10.21 7.71
C GLU A 110 -26.71 9.63 7.68
N ALA A 111 -27.12 9.01 6.58
CA ALA A 111 -28.42 8.35 6.44
C ALA A 111 -28.58 7.12 7.37
N MET A 112 -27.49 6.47 7.79
CA MET A 112 -27.55 5.36 8.76
C MET A 112 -27.79 5.83 10.21
N GLY A 113 -27.70 7.14 10.46
CA GLY A 113 -27.97 7.76 11.75
C GLY A 113 -26.71 8.12 12.54
N ARG A 114 -26.70 9.33 13.10
CA ARG A 114 -25.56 9.92 13.82
C ARG A 114 -25.11 9.14 15.07
N PHE A 115 -26.03 8.38 15.68
CA PHE A 115 -25.74 7.55 16.87
C PHE A 115 -25.16 6.18 16.55
N ALA A 116 -25.09 5.79 15.27
CA ALA A 116 -24.49 4.53 14.87
C ALA A 116 -22.96 4.55 14.90
N PHE A 117 -22.36 5.72 15.09
CA PHE A 117 -20.93 5.94 14.94
C PHE A 117 -20.32 6.79 16.04
N VAL A 118 -19.07 6.51 16.36
CA VAL A 118 -18.21 7.37 17.17
C VAL A 118 -17.18 7.99 16.25
N VAL A 119 -17.15 9.33 16.22
CA VAL A 119 -16.26 10.09 15.35
C VAL A 119 -15.20 10.80 16.20
N SER A 120 -13.96 10.79 15.73
CA SER A 120 -12.86 11.52 16.37
C SER A 120 -11.99 12.22 15.35
N TRP A 121 -11.51 13.41 15.73
CA TRP A 121 -10.70 14.26 14.88
C TRP A 121 -9.29 14.45 15.43
N ARG A 122 -8.34 14.58 14.52
CA ARG A 122 -6.96 14.95 14.81
C ARG A 122 -6.45 15.93 13.77
N PHE A 123 -5.49 16.76 14.14
CA PHE A 123 -5.00 17.84 13.30
C PHE A 123 -3.47 17.83 13.23
N ALA A 124 -2.95 17.97 12.01
CA ALA A 124 -1.54 18.18 11.73
C ALA A 124 -1.40 19.57 11.09
N ARG A 125 -0.98 20.55 11.88
CA ARG A 125 -0.97 21.97 11.49
C ARG A 125 0.09 22.27 10.44
N GLY A 126 -0.28 23.03 9.40
CA GLY A 126 0.61 23.57 8.37
C GLY A 126 1.15 22.55 7.36
N ILE A 127 0.79 21.27 7.47
CA ILE A 127 1.34 20.21 6.62
C ILE A 127 0.25 19.33 6.01
N ILE A 128 0.48 18.91 4.77
CA ILE A 128 -0.36 17.95 4.04
C ILE A 128 0.27 16.57 4.16
N THR A 129 -0.29 15.69 4.99
CA THR A 129 0.35 14.42 5.33
C THR A 129 -0.67 13.33 5.69
N SER A 130 -0.29 12.07 5.49
CA SER A 130 -0.98 10.89 6.02
C SER A 130 -0.18 10.17 7.12
N ASP A 131 0.94 10.76 7.56
CA ASP A 131 1.75 10.23 8.66
C ASP A 131 1.08 10.49 10.01
N ASP A 132 0.56 9.42 10.60
CA ASP A 132 -0.20 9.44 11.86
C ASP A 132 0.58 10.02 13.07
N SER A 133 1.91 10.05 13.02
CA SER A 133 2.76 10.56 14.10
C SER A 133 2.68 12.09 14.27
N LEU A 134 2.30 12.80 13.21
CA LEU A 134 2.29 14.27 13.16
C LEU A 134 0.96 14.88 13.66
N PHE A 135 0.01 14.03 14.05
CA PHE A 135 -1.35 14.44 14.39
C PHE A 135 -1.58 14.58 15.90
N SER A 136 -1.98 15.77 16.34
CA SER A 136 -2.47 16.02 17.70
C SER A 136 -3.99 15.85 17.78
N ARG A 137 -4.53 15.65 18.99
CA ARG A 137 -6.00 15.59 19.20
C ARG A 137 -6.61 16.93 18.78
N TYR A 138 -7.72 16.89 18.06
CA TYR A 138 -8.49 18.06 17.69
C TYR A 138 -9.89 17.96 18.29
N GLU A 139 -10.30 18.98 19.05
CA GLU A 139 -11.61 19.04 19.68
C GLU A 139 -12.57 19.81 18.77
N ALA A 140 -13.33 19.06 17.97
CA ALA A 140 -14.36 19.63 17.12
C ALA A 140 -15.63 19.88 17.95
N LEU A 141 -16.27 21.05 17.75
CA LEU A 141 -17.55 21.39 18.39
C LEU A 141 -18.67 20.43 17.96
N SER A 142 -18.67 20.07 16.68
CA SER A 142 -19.55 19.03 16.12
C SER A 142 -18.73 17.74 15.94
N LEU A 143 -19.25 16.61 16.41
CA LEU A 143 -18.50 15.35 16.41
C LEU A 143 -18.18 14.87 14.99
N ASP A 144 -19.12 15.00 14.07
CA ASP A 144 -19.06 14.51 12.68
C ASP A 144 -18.46 15.53 11.69
N LYS A 145 -18.34 16.80 12.11
CA LYS A 145 -17.98 17.91 11.23
C LYS A 145 -17.01 18.89 11.89
N VAL A 146 -15.99 19.33 11.16
CA VAL A 146 -15.19 20.49 11.56
C VAL A 146 -15.67 21.71 10.79
N VAL A 147 -16.10 22.74 11.49
CA VAL A 147 -16.54 24.01 10.90
C VAL A 147 -15.52 25.08 11.25
N LEU A 148 -14.90 25.65 10.22
CA LEU A 148 -13.93 26.74 10.32
C LEU A 148 -14.63 28.00 9.81
N ASP A 149 -14.98 28.89 10.73
CA ASP A 149 -15.73 30.11 10.44
C ASP A 149 -15.34 31.23 11.43
N PRO A 150 -14.53 32.22 11.02
CA PRO A 150 -13.88 32.34 9.71
C PRO A 150 -12.69 31.39 9.56
N LEU A 151 -12.41 30.95 8.33
CA LEU A 151 -11.19 30.21 8.00
C LEU A 151 -9.96 31.11 8.08
N ARG A 152 -8.92 30.67 8.78
CA ARG A 152 -7.68 31.41 8.98
C ARG A 152 -6.49 30.64 8.42
N GLU A 153 -5.39 31.35 8.14
CA GLU A 153 -4.18 30.72 7.58
C GLU A 153 -3.64 29.61 8.48
N GLU A 154 -3.73 29.78 9.81
CA GLU A 154 -3.35 28.76 10.79
C GLU A 154 -4.15 27.46 10.73
N ASP A 155 -5.35 27.49 10.14
CA ASP A 155 -6.21 26.32 9.99
C ASP A 155 -5.74 25.43 8.83
N SER A 156 -4.75 25.91 8.05
CA SER A 156 -4.05 25.10 7.06
C SER A 156 -3.40 23.89 7.71
N GLY A 157 -3.46 22.75 7.03
CA GLY A 157 -2.90 21.50 7.52
C GLY A 157 -3.74 20.30 7.11
N THR A 158 -3.61 19.20 7.84
CA THR A 158 -4.41 18.00 7.59
C THR A 158 -5.29 17.67 8.79
N TYR A 159 -6.57 17.46 8.52
CA TYR A 159 -7.55 16.97 9.48
C TYR A 159 -7.78 15.49 9.23
N ARG A 160 -7.45 14.64 10.21
CA ARG A 160 -7.72 13.21 10.17
C ARG A 160 -9.02 12.93 10.90
N CYS A 161 -9.94 12.25 10.23
CA CYS A 161 -11.13 11.72 10.86
C CYS A 161 -11.04 10.19 10.98
N ASP A 162 -11.31 9.67 12.17
CA ASP A 162 -11.49 8.25 12.46
C ASP A 162 -12.95 8.00 12.87
N VAL A 163 -13.62 7.07 12.19
CA VAL A 163 -15.01 6.66 12.47
C VAL A 163 -15.03 5.21 12.94
N LEU A 164 -15.62 4.99 14.10
CA LEU A 164 -15.85 3.68 14.69
C LEU A 164 -17.35 3.35 14.69
N ASP A 165 -17.69 2.08 14.55
CA ASP A 165 -19.06 1.59 14.80
C ASP A 165 -19.33 1.39 16.30
N THR A 166 -20.53 0.92 16.63
CA THR A 166 -20.94 0.58 18.01
C THR A 166 -20.07 -0.48 18.67
N ASP A 167 -19.45 -1.34 17.86
CA ASP A 167 -18.54 -2.39 18.32
C ASP A 167 -17.09 -1.91 18.41
N LYS A 168 -16.85 -0.59 18.28
CA LYS A 168 -15.54 0.07 18.28
C LYS A 168 -14.62 -0.38 17.15
N ARG A 169 -15.17 -0.97 16.08
CA ARG A 169 -14.43 -1.33 14.88
C ARG A 169 -14.32 -0.11 14.00
N ARG A 170 -13.11 0.12 13.47
CA ARG A 170 -12.88 1.23 12.54
C ARG A 170 -13.56 0.92 11.21
N VAL A 171 -14.50 1.78 10.84
CA VAL A 171 -15.26 1.67 9.59
C VAL A 171 -14.84 2.72 8.57
N LYS A 172 -14.21 3.82 8.99
CA LYS A 172 -13.69 4.85 8.08
C LYS A 172 -12.48 5.56 8.68
N ARG A 173 -11.48 5.84 7.87
CA ARG A 173 -10.39 6.78 8.14
C ARG A 173 -10.17 7.61 6.89
N MET A 174 -10.18 8.92 7.03
CA MET A 174 -9.84 9.83 5.95
C MET A 174 -8.97 10.98 6.44
N TYR A 175 -8.20 11.54 5.52
CA TYR A 175 -7.41 12.73 5.74
C TYR A 175 -7.96 13.84 4.83
N LYS A 176 -8.20 15.01 5.41
CA LYS A 176 -8.65 16.21 4.69
C LYS A 176 -7.56 17.27 4.79
N GLY A 177 -6.82 17.45 3.71
CA GLY A 177 -5.83 18.51 3.58
C GLY A 177 -6.51 19.83 3.28
N VAL A 178 -6.27 20.85 4.09
CA VAL A 178 -6.79 22.21 3.89
C VAL A 178 -5.62 23.12 3.57
N LYS A 179 -5.69 23.80 2.42
CA LYS A 179 -4.78 24.87 2.03
C LYS A 179 -5.53 26.19 2.10
N VAL A 180 -5.08 27.10 2.96
CA VAL A 180 -5.71 28.42 3.07
C VAL A 180 -4.91 29.42 2.26
N LEU A 181 -5.59 30.15 1.37
CA LEU A 181 -5.00 31.21 0.57
C LEU A 181 -5.19 32.55 1.25
N SER A 182 -4.09 33.26 1.46
CA SER A 182 -4.12 34.62 1.97
C SER A 182 -4.70 35.58 0.92
N PRO A 183 -5.60 36.50 1.27
CA PRO A 183 -6.06 37.56 0.37
C PRO A 183 -4.91 38.44 -0.13
N SER A 184 -3.87 38.65 0.69
CA SER A 184 -2.70 39.45 0.30
C SER A 184 -1.77 38.75 -0.69
N GLU A 185 -1.75 37.41 -0.71
CA GLU A 185 -0.93 36.62 -1.65
C GLU A 185 -1.63 36.32 -2.97
N LEU A 186 -2.97 36.46 -3.00
CA LEU A 186 -3.78 36.34 -4.22
C LEU A 186 -3.73 37.62 -5.09
N SER A 187 -3.27 38.74 -4.55
CA SER A 187 -3.03 39.98 -5.29
C SER A 187 -1.67 39.96 -5.99
N LEU A 188 -1.46 38.99 -6.88
CA LEU A 188 -0.30 38.96 -7.77
C LEU A 188 -0.50 39.99 -8.88
N ASP A 189 -0.09 41.24 -8.62
CA ASP A 189 0.11 42.21 -9.69
C ASP A 189 1.44 41.89 -10.37
N PHE A 190 1.40 40.92 -11.27
CA PHE A 190 2.57 40.47 -12.03
C PHE A 190 3.29 41.62 -12.72
N ALA A 191 2.58 42.69 -13.12
CA ALA A 191 3.19 43.85 -13.74
C ALA A 191 4.01 44.65 -12.72
N LYS A 192 3.47 44.86 -11.51
CA LYS A 192 4.18 45.53 -10.41
C LYS A 192 5.40 44.73 -9.94
N ASP A 193 5.27 43.41 -9.83
CA ASP A 193 6.37 42.54 -9.44
C ASP A 193 7.44 42.45 -10.53
N LEU A 194 7.06 42.40 -11.82
CA LEU A 194 8.03 42.49 -12.93
C LEU A 194 8.80 43.82 -12.91
N ILE A 195 8.10 44.95 -12.76
CA ILE A 195 8.74 46.28 -12.70
C ILE A 195 9.73 46.36 -11.52
N HIS A 196 9.42 45.69 -10.40
CA HIS A 196 10.30 45.61 -9.24
C HIS A 196 11.54 44.73 -9.49
N TRP A 197 11.40 43.63 -10.24
CA TRP A 197 12.53 42.76 -10.62
C TRP A 197 13.41 43.33 -11.74
N GLU A 198 12.81 44.07 -12.67
CA GLU A 198 13.49 44.67 -13.83
C GLU A 198 14.27 45.94 -13.45
N ASN A 199 14.07 46.48 -12.24
CA ASN A 199 14.78 47.66 -11.74
C ASN A 199 15.69 47.34 -10.53
N PRO A 200 16.87 46.73 -10.76
CA PRO A 200 17.81 46.35 -9.70
C PRO A 200 18.48 47.54 -8.99
N GLU A 201 18.32 48.78 -9.47
CA GLU A 201 19.02 49.97 -8.94
C GLU A 201 18.56 50.40 -7.53
N ARG A 202 17.43 49.89 -7.02
CA ARG A 202 16.91 50.32 -5.70
C ARG A 202 17.28 49.44 -4.52
N ARG A 203 17.96 48.30 -4.72
CA ARG A 203 18.27 47.36 -3.63
C ARG A 203 19.76 47.23 -3.28
N PHE A 204 20.65 47.86 -4.04
CA PHE A 204 22.08 47.89 -3.72
C PHE A 204 22.56 49.33 -3.64
N PRO A 205 22.76 49.92 -2.46
CA PRO A 205 23.59 51.12 -2.37
C PRO A 205 24.95 50.76 -2.97
N ASN A 206 25.40 51.57 -3.93
CA ASN A 206 26.68 51.48 -4.63
C ASN A 206 27.81 50.96 -3.73
N LYS A 207 27.99 49.64 -3.73
CA LYS A 207 29.21 49.00 -3.27
C LYS A 207 29.80 48.34 -4.49
N THR A 208 30.60 49.11 -5.21
CA THR A 208 31.57 48.63 -6.18
C THR A 208 32.47 47.60 -5.51
N THR A 209 32.00 46.36 -5.46
CA THR A 209 32.84 45.20 -5.22
C THR A 209 33.25 44.70 -6.60
N THR A 210 34.25 45.34 -7.17
CA THR A 210 35.12 44.72 -8.17
C THR A 210 35.83 43.55 -7.49
N GLY A 211 35.17 42.39 -7.47
CA GLY A 211 35.72 41.17 -6.90
C GLY A 211 35.15 39.99 -7.66
N ASN A 212 36.00 39.32 -8.44
CA ASN A 212 35.65 38.11 -9.17
C ASN A 212 34.99 37.10 -8.21
N PRO A 213 33.80 36.53 -8.53
CA PRO A 213 33.00 35.73 -7.61
C PRO A 213 33.64 34.38 -7.22
N TYR A 214 34.80 34.04 -7.79
CA TYR A 214 35.62 32.92 -7.36
C TYR A 214 37.09 33.36 -7.27
N PRO A 215 37.74 33.28 -6.10
CA PRO A 215 39.19 33.41 -6.05
C PRO A 215 39.79 32.25 -6.84
N SER A 216 40.63 32.55 -7.83
CA SER A 216 41.32 31.59 -8.72
C SER A 216 41.96 30.41 -7.96
N SER A 217 42.35 30.62 -6.72
CA SER A 217 42.85 29.57 -5.81
C SER A 217 41.82 28.47 -5.48
N THR A 218 40.53 28.79 -5.40
CA THR A 218 39.47 27.82 -5.04
C THR A 218 39.21 26.83 -6.16
N VAL A 219 39.15 27.31 -7.41
CA VAL A 219 38.98 26.47 -8.60
C VAL A 219 40.23 25.60 -8.80
N ARG A 220 41.42 26.17 -8.60
CA ARG A 220 42.68 25.43 -8.66
C ARG A 220 42.73 24.31 -7.61
N ASN A 221 42.28 24.58 -6.38
CA ASN A 221 42.28 23.59 -5.31
C ASN A 221 41.26 22.47 -5.58
N MET A 222 40.06 22.77 -6.09
CA MET A 222 39.11 21.73 -6.49
C MET A 222 39.65 20.83 -7.61
N ALA A 223 40.33 21.41 -8.60
CA ALA A 223 40.95 20.64 -9.69
C ALA A 223 42.11 19.77 -9.19
N LEU A 224 42.94 20.26 -8.28
CA LEU A 224 44.04 19.47 -7.72
C LEU A 224 43.52 18.29 -6.87
N ILE A 225 42.46 18.50 -6.10
CA ILE A 225 41.85 17.43 -5.29
C ILE A 225 41.26 16.35 -6.20
N SER A 226 40.54 16.71 -7.26
CA SER A 226 39.94 15.72 -8.17
C SER A 226 40.99 14.88 -8.91
N VAL A 227 42.10 15.50 -9.34
CA VAL A 227 43.22 14.79 -9.98
C VAL A 227 43.90 13.83 -9.00
N SER A 228 44.11 14.24 -7.75
CA SER A 228 44.77 13.40 -6.74
C SER A 228 43.96 12.14 -6.40
N ILE A 229 42.64 12.25 -6.29
CA ILE A 229 41.74 11.12 -6.01
C ILE A 229 41.73 10.15 -7.20
N SER A 230 41.67 10.68 -8.41
CA SER A 230 41.67 9.87 -9.63
C SER A 230 42.97 9.06 -9.78
N ALA A 231 44.10 9.69 -9.48
CA ALA A 231 45.41 9.02 -9.50
C ALA A 231 45.53 7.92 -8.44
N ALA A 232 45.04 8.17 -7.22
CA ALA A 232 45.05 7.19 -6.14
C ALA A 232 44.17 5.96 -6.45
N ILE A 233 43.01 6.16 -7.07
CA ILE A 233 42.14 5.05 -7.48
C ILE A 233 42.80 4.23 -8.59
N ALA A 234 43.41 4.89 -9.58
CA ALA A 234 44.07 4.20 -10.69
C ALA A 234 45.27 3.34 -10.23
N THR A 235 46.08 3.84 -9.30
CA THR A 235 47.21 3.07 -8.74
C THR A 235 46.74 1.87 -7.93
N LEU A 236 45.65 2.01 -7.17
CA LEU A 236 45.08 0.92 -6.37
C LEU A 236 44.52 -0.20 -7.26
N ILE A 237 43.84 0.14 -8.35
CA ILE A 237 43.39 -0.82 -9.36
C ILE A 237 44.59 -1.53 -10.01
N LEU A 238 45.64 -0.79 -10.37
CA LEU A 238 46.83 -1.37 -10.99
C LEU A 238 47.53 -2.37 -10.04
N LEU A 239 47.65 -2.05 -8.76
CA LEU A 239 48.23 -2.94 -7.76
C LEU A 239 47.40 -4.22 -7.58
N LEU A 240 46.07 -4.11 -7.59
CA LEU A 240 45.19 -5.27 -7.54
C LEU A 240 45.36 -6.17 -8.78
N LEU A 241 45.46 -5.58 -9.98
CA LEU A 241 45.69 -6.34 -11.21
C LEU A 241 47.07 -7.02 -11.21
N ILE A 242 48.11 -6.35 -10.77
CA ILE A 242 49.45 -6.95 -10.62
C ILE A 242 49.42 -8.09 -9.59
N GLY A 243 48.72 -7.91 -8.47
CA GLY A 243 48.54 -8.96 -7.46
C GLY A 243 47.84 -10.20 -8.03
N GLN A 244 46.78 -10.02 -8.81
CA GLN A 244 46.10 -11.12 -9.50
C GLN A 244 47.04 -11.86 -10.46
N ILE A 245 47.82 -11.12 -11.27
CA ILE A 245 48.78 -11.71 -12.22
C ILE A 245 49.89 -12.50 -11.50
N ILE A 246 50.42 -11.99 -10.37
CA ILE A 246 51.44 -12.70 -9.58
C ILE A 246 50.85 -13.96 -8.95
N CYS A 247 49.63 -13.88 -8.42
CA CYS A 247 48.92 -15.05 -7.88
C CYS A 247 48.68 -16.12 -8.96
N ASP A 248 48.29 -15.72 -10.16
CA ASP A 248 48.04 -16.65 -11.26
C ASP A 248 49.34 -17.27 -11.79
N ARG A 249 50.43 -16.49 -11.85
CA ARG A 249 51.75 -16.98 -12.25
C ARG A 249 52.33 -17.96 -11.23
N LYS A 250 52.09 -17.74 -9.92
CA LYS A 250 52.46 -18.68 -8.85
C LYS A 250 51.67 -19.99 -8.97
N ARG A 251 50.37 -19.91 -9.29
CA ARG A 251 49.50 -21.07 -9.53
C ARG A 251 49.90 -21.87 -10.78
N SER A 252 50.44 -21.20 -11.81
CA SER A 252 50.96 -21.87 -13.01
C SER A 252 52.33 -22.53 -12.81
N GLY A 253 53.18 -22.00 -11.91
CA GLY A 253 54.50 -22.59 -11.61
C GLY A 253 54.45 -23.86 -10.76
N GLU A 254 53.38 -24.05 -9.97
CA GLU A 254 53.19 -25.26 -9.16
C GLU A 254 52.63 -26.44 -9.97
N ARG A 255 52.08 -26.19 -11.17
CA ARG A 255 51.50 -27.22 -12.04
C ARG A 255 52.54 -27.95 -12.90
N GLU A 256 53.78 -27.46 -12.99
CA GLU A 256 54.87 -28.04 -13.80
C GLU A 256 55.80 -29.00 -13.02
N LYS A 257 55.59 -29.19 -11.71
CA LYS A 257 56.38 -30.13 -10.86
C LYS A 257 55.63 -31.39 -10.41
N GLY A 258 54.45 -31.65 -10.95
CA GLY A 258 53.56 -32.72 -10.48
C GLY A 258 53.04 -33.63 -11.59
N GLU A 259 53.90 -34.12 -12.50
CA GLU A 259 53.56 -35.22 -13.40
C GLU A 259 54.31 -36.49 -12.96
N GLY A 260 53.62 -37.29 -12.14
CA GLY A 260 54.16 -38.50 -11.55
C GLY A 260 53.07 -39.31 -10.83
N SER A 261 52.35 -40.10 -11.63
CA SER A 261 51.62 -41.32 -11.25
C SER A 261 50.17 -41.22 -10.73
N GLY A 262 49.27 -41.84 -11.51
CA GLY A 262 48.03 -42.49 -11.04
C GLY A 262 46.73 -41.70 -11.23
N LYS A 263 46.22 -41.58 -12.47
CA LYS A 263 45.03 -42.32 -13.00
C LYS A 263 43.85 -42.45 -12.01
N VAL A 264 42.82 -41.61 -12.12
CA VAL A 264 41.66 -41.65 -13.07
C VAL A 264 40.61 -42.70 -12.66
N LEU A 265 39.49 -42.22 -12.11
CA LEU A 265 38.14 -42.24 -12.71
C LEU A 265 37.28 -41.24 -11.91
N GLU A 266 36.91 -40.11 -12.50
CA GLU A 266 35.58 -39.81 -13.08
C GLU A 266 34.46 -39.65 -12.03
N LEU A 267 33.56 -38.67 -12.09
CA LEU A 267 33.39 -37.42 -12.84
C LEU A 267 32.14 -36.77 -12.20
N GLY A 268 32.12 -35.45 -12.04
CA GLY A 268 30.91 -34.77 -11.57
C GLY A 268 31.15 -33.39 -11.01
N PHE A 269 31.65 -32.49 -11.85
CA PHE A 269 31.68 -31.05 -11.61
C PHE A 269 30.98 -30.40 -12.80
N GLU A 270 30.12 -29.43 -12.54
CA GLU A 270 29.96 -28.20 -13.36
C GLU A 270 29.16 -27.20 -12.51
N LEU A 271 29.90 -26.21 -12.00
CA LEU A 271 29.39 -24.87 -11.75
C LEU A 271 29.12 -24.20 -13.11
N GLY A 272 28.07 -23.39 -13.22
CA GLY A 272 27.81 -22.67 -14.47
C GLY A 272 26.82 -21.51 -14.34
N THR A 273 27.37 -20.36 -14.00
CA THR A 273 26.82 -18.99 -13.92
C THR A 273 26.17 -18.46 -15.24
N PRO A 274 25.55 -17.26 -15.22
CA PRO A 274 24.34 -16.96 -15.97
C PRO A 274 24.58 -16.50 -17.40
N VAL A 275 23.63 -16.86 -18.27
CA VAL A 275 23.63 -16.52 -19.69
C VAL A 275 22.90 -15.23 -19.96
N ALA A 276 23.53 -14.46 -20.85
CA ALA A 276 23.10 -13.26 -21.51
C ALA A 276 21.74 -13.39 -22.21
N GLN A 277 21.04 -12.26 -22.22
CA GLN A 277 19.73 -12.09 -22.82
C GLN A 277 19.88 -11.81 -24.33
N GLN A 278 19.54 -12.80 -25.15
CA GLN A 278 19.38 -12.64 -26.61
C GLN A 278 17.89 -12.61 -26.96
N ARG A 279 17.52 -11.60 -27.76
CA ARG A 279 16.22 -11.42 -28.43
C ARG A 279 15.80 -12.66 -29.25
N CYS A 280 14.51 -12.96 -29.21
CA CYS A 280 13.77 -13.52 -30.34
C CYS A 280 12.41 -12.82 -30.49
N MET A 281 12.06 -12.55 -31.75
CA MET A 281 10.89 -11.85 -32.26
C MET A 281 9.63 -12.73 -32.35
N SER A 282 8.45 -12.07 -32.23
CA SER A 282 7.10 -12.46 -32.70
C SER A 282 6.41 -13.69 -32.06
N ALA A 283 5.11 -13.74 -31.75
CA ALA A 283 3.95 -12.92 -32.10
C ALA A 283 2.82 -13.03 -31.01
N HIS A 284 1.89 -12.06 -31.03
CA HIS A 284 0.55 -12.04 -30.41
C HIS A 284 0.37 -11.92 -28.88
N CYS A 285 0.01 -10.71 -28.45
CA CYS A 285 -0.75 -10.44 -27.21
C CYS A 285 -2.26 -10.54 -27.45
N PRO A 286 -3.04 -10.86 -26.42
CA PRO A 286 -4.19 -10.04 -26.05
C PRO A 286 -4.04 -9.44 -24.65
N GLN A 287 -4.74 -8.32 -24.47
CA GLN A 287 -4.61 -7.33 -23.41
C GLN A 287 -4.95 -7.81 -22.00
N GLY A 288 -4.20 -7.27 -21.03
CA GLY A 288 -4.82 -6.55 -19.91
C GLY A 288 -5.03 -7.32 -18.61
N TYR A 289 -3.98 -7.37 -17.77
CA TYR A 289 -4.18 -7.46 -16.31
C TYR A 289 -2.96 -6.86 -15.59
N TRP A 290 -3.04 -5.58 -15.22
CA TRP A 290 -2.08 -4.99 -14.28
C TRP A 290 -2.44 -5.44 -12.87
N ARG A 291 -1.75 -6.49 -12.40
CA ARG A 291 -1.61 -6.84 -10.99
C ARG A 291 -0.13 -6.68 -10.63
N ARG A 292 0.18 -5.65 -9.85
CA ARG A 292 1.34 -5.59 -8.95
C ARG A 292 0.84 -4.83 -7.72
N GLN A 293 0.95 -5.42 -6.54
CA GLN A 293 2.21 -5.63 -5.84
C GLN A 293 2.11 -6.83 -4.88
N PRO A 294 3.19 -7.24 -4.17
CA PRO A 294 4.47 -6.55 -3.89
C PRO A 294 5.59 -6.83 -4.89
#